data_AF-A0A2N1TVJ2-F1
#
_entry.id   AF-A0A2N1TVJ2-F1
#
_cell.length_a   1.000
_cell.length_b   1.000
_cell.length_c   1.000
_cell.angle_alpha   90.00
_cell.angle_beta   90.00
_cell.angle_gamma   90.00
#
_symmetry.space_group_name_H-M   'P 1'
#
loop_
_entity.id
_entity.type
_entity.pdbx_description
1 polymer ?
#
loop_
_entity_poly.entity_id
_entity_poly.type
_entity_poly.pdbx_seq_one_letter_code
_entity_poly.pdbx_strand_id
1 'polypeptide(L)'
;MNLPSKKDLTPKTILFYVCVALLGLLALQVVLRLLPPAIFLFLMLAPPIFVLSDAQERRLSRPVLWATFTLFTNVFGLLVYLLVRPEAPTVNTCKSCGGTLEDKFSNCPWCGEKVERPLCKCPGCNDEVKSGWKFCPNCNYTLNPDSPSSVAGDNAEKPA
;
A
#
# COMPACT_ATOMS: atom_id res chain seq x y z
N MET A 1 -24.97 -61.52 -15.46
CA MET A 1 -24.31 -60.90 -14.30
C MET A 1 -23.06 -61.72 -13.98
N ASN A 2 -21.88 -61.27 -14.43
CA ASN A 2 -20.62 -61.92 -14.10
C ASN A 2 -20.18 -61.46 -12.71
N LEU A 3 -20.41 -62.30 -11.70
CA LEU A 3 -19.79 -62.10 -10.39
C LEU A 3 -18.28 -62.34 -10.52
N PRO A 4 -17.43 -61.49 -9.92
CA PRO A 4 -15.99 -61.72 -9.90
C PRO A 4 -15.67 -63.08 -9.24
N SER A 5 -14.81 -63.85 -9.89
CA SER A 5 -14.43 -65.22 -9.51
C SER A 5 -13.74 -65.27 -8.14
N LYS A 6 -14.11 -66.24 -7.30
CA LYS A 6 -13.63 -66.44 -5.91
C LYS A 6 -12.10 -66.57 -5.74
N LYS A 7 -11.33 -66.68 -6.82
CA LYS A 7 -9.87 -66.94 -6.79
C LYS A 7 -9.04 -65.71 -6.40
N ASP A 8 -9.58 -64.51 -6.55
CA ASP A 8 -8.88 -63.25 -6.28
C ASP A 8 -9.03 -62.78 -4.82
N LEU A 9 -9.89 -63.46 -4.05
CA LEU A 9 -10.16 -63.16 -2.65
C LEU A 9 -9.21 -63.91 -1.72
N THR A 10 -7.90 -63.81 -1.99
CA THR A 10 -6.91 -64.29 -1.02
C THR A 10 -6.96 -63.39 0.22
N PRO A 11 -6.81 -63.93 1.44
CA PRO A 11 -6.86 -63.13 2.67
C PRO A 11 -5.83 -62.00 2.69
N LYS A 12 -4.73 -62.15 1.94
CA LYS A 12 -3.70 -61.13 1.76
C LYS A 12 -4.18 -59.96 0.90
N THR A 13 -4.92 -60.22 -0.17
CA THR A 13 -5.52 -59.19 -1.02
C THR A 13 -6.55 -58.37 -0.23
N ILE A 14 -7.40 -59.03 0.58
CA ILE A 14 -8.36 -58.34 1.45
C ILE A 14 -7.62 -57.48 2.49
N LEU A 15 -6.63 -58.04 3.18
CA LEU A 15 -5.84 -57.31 4.17
C LEU A 15 -5.16 -56.09 3.56
N PHE A 16 -4.60 -56.23 2.35
CA PHE A 16 -3.99 -55.14 1.61
C PHE A 16 -4.99 -54.01 1.33
N TYR A 17 -6.17 -54.30 0.78
CA TYR A 17 -7.18 -53.28 0.51
C TYR A 17 -7.72 -52.62 1.78
N VAL A 18 -7.91 -53.38 2.87
CA VAL A 18 -8.32 -52.83 4.17
C VAL A 18 -7.25 -51.90 4.73
N CYS A 19 -5.97 -52.28 4.69
CA CYS A 19 -4.87 -51.42 5.11
C CYS A 19 -4.82 -50.12 4.29
N VAL A 20 -4.95 -50.20 2.96
CA VAL A 20 -4.97 -49.01 2.09
C VAL A 20 -6.17 -48.10 2.40
N ALA A 21 -7.36 -48.68 2.59
CA ALA A 21 -8.55 -47.92 2.93
C ALA A 21 -8.44 -47.24 4.30
N LEU A 22 -7.90 -47.95 5.31
CA LEU A 22 -7.65 -47.39 6.64
C LEU A 22 -6.62 -46.27 6.60
N LEU A 23 -5.51 -46.44 5.88
CA LEU A 23 -4.51 -45.39 5.69
C LEU A 23 -5.08 -44.15 4.98
N GLY A 24 -5.93 -44.35 3.98
CA GLY A 24 -6.63 -43.26 3.28
C GLY A 24 -7.60 -42.49 4.19
N LEU A 25 -8.40 -43.21 4.99
CA LEU A 25 -9.32 -42.60 5.97
C LEU A 25 -8.56 -41.83 7.06
N LEU A 26 -7.46 -42.38 7.55
CA LEU A 26 -6.59 -41.70 8.52
C LEU A 26 -5.98 -40.44 7.92
N ALA A 27 -5.44 -40.50 6.69
CA ALA A 27 -4.91 -39.33 6.00
C ALA A 27 -5.98 -38.25 5.81
N LEU A 28 -7.20 -38.63 5.40
CA LEU A 28 -8.32 -37.70 5.26
C LEU A 28 -8.70 -37.03 6.58
N GLN A 29 -8.77 -37.79 7.67
CA GLN A 29 -9.04 -37.22 9.01
C GLN A 29 -7.95 -36.26 9.47
N VAL A 30 -6.68 -36.59 9.19
CA VAL A 30 -5.54 -35.70 9.49
C VAL A 30 -5.65 -34.41 8.69
N VAL A 31 -5.91 -34.49 7.38
CA VAL A 31 -6.09 -33.31 6.52
C VAL A 31 -7.26 -32.46 7.03
N LEU A 32 -8.41 -33.07 7.32
CA LEU A 32 -9.59 -32.35 7.79
C LEU A 32 -9.38 -31.68 9.17
N ARG A 33 -8.49 -32.22 10.00
CA ARG A 33 -8.11 -31.61 11.29
C ARG A 33 -7.06 -30.51 11.16
N LEU A 34 -6.10 -30.65 10.25
CA LEU A 34 -5.00 -29.69 10.07
C LEU A 34 -5.36 -28.51 9.16
N LEU A 35 -6.30 -28.70 8.24
CA LEU A 35 -6.71 -27.67 7.29
C LEU A 35 -7.37 -26.45 7.96
N PRO A 36 -8.35 -26.59 8.87
CA PRO A 36 -8.94 -25.44 9.56
C PRO A 36 -7.94 -24.55 10.33
N PRO A 37 -7.03 -25.08 11.18
CA PRO A 37 -6.06 -24.25 11.86
C PRO A 37 -5.03 -23.65 10.90
N ALA A 38 -4.66 -24.33 9.82
CA ALA A 38 -3.78 -23.77 8.79
C ALA A 38 -4.44 -22.56 8.09
N ILE A 39 -5.72 -22.67 7.72
CA ILE A 39 -6.50 -21.56 7.15
C ILE A 39 -6.63 -20.42 8.15
N PHE A 40 -6.93 -20.72 9.42
CA PHE A 40 -7.05 -19.71 10.46
C PHE A 40 -5.75 -18.92 10.67
N LEU A 41 -4.61 -19.62 10.75
CA LEU A 41 -3.29 -19.00 10.85
C LEU A 41 -2.96 -18.16 9.62
N PHE A 42 -3.25 -18.67 8.42
CA PHE A 42 -3.07 -17.92 7.18
C PHE A 42 -3.90 -16.63 7.18
N LEU A 43 -5.19 -16.70 7.54
CA LEU A 43 -6.07 -15.54 7.60
C LEU A 43 -5.67 -14.53 8.70
N MET A 44 -5.08 -14.98 9.79
CA MET A 44 -4.57 -14.10 10.86
C MET A 44 -3.24 -13.43 10.50
N LEU A 45 -2.32 -14.16 9.87
CA LEU A 45 -0.94 -13.70 9.64
C LEU A 45 -0.74 -13.04 8.27
N ALA A 46 -1.45 -13.47 7.23
CA ALA A 46 -1.26 -12.91 5.88
C ALA A 46 -1.61 -11.41 5.79
N PRO A 47 -2.73 -10.91 6.35
CA PRO A 47 -3.06 -9.48 6.29
C PRO A 47 -2.01 -8.56 6.94
N PRO A 48 -1.54 -8.77 8.18
CA PRO A 48 -0.53 -7.90 8.77
C PRO A 48 0.82 -8.00 8.05
N ILE A 49 1.22 -9.17 7.53
CA ILE A 49 2.43 -9.32 6.72
C ILE A 49 2.32 -8.50 5.43
N PHE A 50 1.18 -8.56 4.74
CA PHE A 50 0.91 -7.76 3.55
C PHE A 50 1.00 -6.26 3.86
N VAL A 51 0.36 -5.81 4.94
CA VAL A 51 0.39 -4.40 5.36
C VAL A 51 1.80 -3.93 5.70
N LEU A 52 2.64 -4.77 6.33
CA LEU A 52 4.04 -4.43 6.59
C LEU A 52 4.82 -4.19 5.30
N SER A 53 4.72 -5.12 4.33
CA SER A 53 5.43 -5.01 3.05
C SER A 53 4.99 -3.75 2.29
N ASP A 54 3.68 -3.52 2.19
CA ASP A 54 3.14 -2.37 1.46
C ASP A 54 3.47 -1.03 2.15
N ALA A 55 3.41 -0.99 3.47
CA ALA A 55 3.73 0.23 4.22
C ALA A 55 5.21 0.61 4.12
N GLN A 56 6.11 -0.39 4.00
CA GLN A 56 7.54 -0.18 3.79
C GLN A 56 7.83 0.37 2.39
N GLU A 57 7.20 -0.18 1.35
CA GLU A 57 7.32 0.32 -0.03
C GLU A 57 6.84 1.77 -0.14
N ARG A 58 5.80 2.14 0.60
CA ARG A 58 5.23 3.50 0.65
C ARG A 58 5.95 4.44 1.61
N ARG A 59 7.03 3.99 2.26
CA ARG A 59 7.84 4.76 3.22
C ARG A 59 7.02 5.46 4.31
N LEU A 60 5.99 4.78 4.82
CA LEU A 60 5.24 5.27 5.98
C LEU A 60 6.16 5.35 7.20
N SER A 61 5.97 6.37 8.05
CA SER A 61 6.81 6.61 9.23
C SER A 61 6.66 5.55 10.33
N ARG A 62 5.55 4.79 10.35
CA ARG A 62 5.24 3.77 11.38
C ARG A 62 4.54 2.53 10.81
N PRO A 63 5.23 1.70 10.00
CA PRO A 63 4.62 0.52 9.36
C PRO A 63 4.16 -0.55 10.36
N VAL A 64 4.93 -0.75 11.44
CA VAL A 64 4.62 -1.76 12.48
C VAL A 64 3.30 -1.47 13.20
N LEU A 65 2.96 -0.20 13.40
CA LEU A 65 1.74 0.20 14.10
C LEU A 65 0.49 -0.19 13.28
N TRP A 66 0.52 0.07 11.97
CA TRP A 66 -0.54 -0.34 11.05
C TRP A 66 -0.71 -1.86 10.98
N ALA A 67 0.40 -2.61 10.93
CA ALA A 67 0.33 -4.06 10.92
C ALA A 67 -0.20 -4.65 12.25
N THR A 68 0.21 -4.07 13.38
CA THR A 68 -0.30 -4.47 14.70
C THR A 68 -1.81 -4.24 14.79
N PHE A 69 -2.28 -3.09 14.31
CA PHE A 69 -3.71 -2.81 14.24
C PHE A 69 -4.47 -3.83 13.38
N THR A 70 -3.95 -4.16 12.19
CA THR A 70 -4.51 -5.18 11.30
C THR A 70 -4.46 -6.58 11.89
N LEU A 71 -3.46 -6.91 12.72
CA LEU A 71 -3.42 -8.20 13.41
C LEU A 71 -4.61 -8.37 14.38
N PHE A 72 -4.92 -7.34 15.17
CA PHE A 72 -6.02 -7.41 16.15
C PHE A 72 -7.42 -7.32 15.52
N THR A 73 -7.54 -6.60 14.41
CA THR A 73 -8.84 -6.32 13.77
C THR A 73 -9.07 -7.13 12.49
N ASN A 74 -8.06 -7.88 12.04
CA ASN A 74 -8.05 -8.75 10.87
C ASN A 74 -8.56 -8.02 9.60
N VAL A 75 -9.65 -8.51 9.00
CA VAL A 75 -10.24 -7.96 7.78
C VAL A 75 -10.64 -6.49 7.95
N PHE A 76 -11.13 -6.11 9.13
CA PHE A 76 -11.52 -4.73 9.38
C PHE A 76 -10.32 -3.78 9.33
N GLY A 77 -9.19 -4.15 9.95
CA GLY A 77 -7.98 -3.34 9.91
C GLY A 77 -7.37 -3.26 8.53
N LEU A 78 -7.43 -4.35 7.76
CA LEU A 78 -7.01 -4.36 6.37
C LEU A 78 -7.84 -3.38 5.53
N LEU A 79 -9.17 -3.37 5.70
CA LEU A 79 -10.04 -2.43 4.99
C LEU A 79 -9.71 -0.97 5.34
N VAL A 80 -9.55 -0.66 6.63
CA VAL A 80 -9.18 0.68 7.09
C VAL A 80 -7.82 1.09 6.53
N TYR A 81 -6.84 0.19 6.55
CA TYR A 81 -5.53 0.44 5.96
C TYR A 81 -5.63 0.77 4.47
N LEU A 82 -6.40 -0.01 3.71
CA LEU A 82 -6.58 0.21 2.27
C LEU A 82 -7.28 1.54 1.97
N LEU A 83 -8.20 1.99 2.83
CA LEU A 83 -8.87 3.29 2.69
C LEU A 83 -7.93 4.48 2.98
N VAL A 84 -7.04 4.34 3.95
CA VAL A 84 -6.09 5.41 4.37
C VAL A 84 -4.75 5.32 3.63
N ARG A 85 -4.57 4.29 2.78
CA ARG A 85 -3.33 3.98 2.07
C ARG A 85 -2.84 5.21 1.29
N PRO A 86 -1.67 5.77 1.61
CA PRO A 86 -1.13 6.91 0.87
C PRO A 86 -0.81 6.51 -0.57
N GLU A 87 -0.87 7.44 -1.53
CA GLU A 87 -0.48 7.18 -2.91
C GLU A 87 1.00 6.76 -3.01
N ALA A 88 1.33 5.94 -4.01
CA ALA A 88 2.70 5.47 -4.19
C ALA A 88 3.62 6.66 -4.51
N PRO A 89 4.88 6.67 -4.03
CA PRO A 89 5.82 7.73 -4.37
C PRO A 89 5.99 7.79 -5.89
N THR A 90 5.65 8.93 -6.49
CA THR A 90 5.82 9.14 -7.93
C THR A 90 7.32 9.22 -8.23
N VAL A 91 7.85 8.18 -8.88
CA VAL A 91 9.23 8.21 -9.38
C VAL A 91 9.26 9.19 -10.55
N ASN A 92 9.69 10.42 -10.28
CA ASN A 92 9.85 11.43 -11.31
C ASN A 92 11.17 11.20 -12.05
N THR A 93 11.15 11.32 -13.38
CA THR A 93 12.36 11.20 -14.21
C THR A 93 12.68 12.54 -14.86
N CYS A 94 13.96 12.86 -14.95
CA CYS A 94 14.42 14.08 -15.60
C CYS A 94 14.15 13.99 -17.11
N LYS A 95 13.43 14.96 -17.69
CA LYS A 95 13.18 15.04 -19.14
C LYS A 95 14.46 15.20 -19.96
N SER A 96 15.48 15.88 -19.42
CA SER A 96 16.72 16.17 -20.15
C SER A 96 17.72 15.02 -20.16
N CYS A 97 17.85 14.27 -19.07
CA CYS A 97 18.88 13.23 -18.95
C CYS A 97 18.37 11.83 -18.55
N GLY A 98 17.07 11.68 -18.27
CA GLY A 98 16.46 10.41 -17.86
C GLY A 98 16.81 9.96 -16.44
N GLY A 99 17.55 10.76 -15.66
CA GLY A 99 17.92 10.42 -14.28
C GLY A 99 16.71 10.38 -13.35
N THR A 100 16.72 9.45 -12.39
CA THR A 100 15.70 9.35 -11.35
C THR A 100 15.77 10.55 -10.40
N LEU A 101 14.61 11.14 -10.09
CA LEU A 101 14.45 12.30 -9.24
C LEU A 101 13.55 11.96 -8.05
N GLU A 102 14.01 12.27 -6.84
CA GLU A 102 13.13 12.42 -5.68
C GLU A 102 12.40 13.76 -5.74
N ASP A 103 11.17 13.80 -5.21
CA ASP A 103 10.29 14.98 -5.19
C ASP A 103 10.90 16.21 -4.53
N LYS A 104 11.93 16.02 -3.70
CA LYS A 104 12.60 17.08 -2.92
C LYS A 104 13.62 17.87 -3.74
N PHE A 105 14.12 17.36 -4.86
CA PHE A 105 15.21 18.01 -5.60
C PHE A 105 14.71 19.13 -6.54
N SER A 106 15.25 20.34 -6.36
CA SER A 106 14.94 21.50 -7.23
C SER A 106 15.67 21.47 -8.57
N ASN A 107 16.87 20.88 -8.58
CA ASN A 107 17.71 20.72 -9.76
C ASN A 107 18.08 19.24 -9.88
N CYS A 108 18.19 18.74 -11.10
CA CYS A 108 18.62 17.36 -11.35
C CYS A 108 20.08 17.18 -10.89
N PRO A 109 20.39 16.21 -10.01
CA PRO A 109 21.76 15.98 -9.55
C PRO A 109 22.67 15.41 -10.64
N TRP A 110 22.10 14.87 -11.72
CA TRP A 110 22.84 14.23 -12.82
C TRP A 110 23.26 15.20 -13.92
N CYS A 111 22.40 16.17 -14.27
CA CYS A 111 22.63 17.08 -15.38
C CYS A 111 22.54 18.57 -15.03
N GLY A 112 22.08 18.92 -13.83
CA GLY A 112 21.93 20.32 -13.39
C GLY A 112 20.68 21.04 -13.91
N GLU A 113 19.87 20.42 -14.76
CA GLU A 113 18.63 21.01 -15.28
C GLU A 113 17.62 21.27 -14.15
N LYS A 114 16.90 22.40 -14.21
CA LYS A 114 15.82 22.67 -13.25
C LYS A 114 14.70 21.65 -13.42
N VAL A 115 14.30 21.03 -12.33
CA VAL A 115 13.16 20.12 -12.35
C VAL A 115 11.89 20.98 -12.41
N GLU A 116 11.19 20.94 -13.55
CA GLU A 116 9.85 21.51 -13.68
C GLU A 116 8.89 20.73 -12.77
N ARG A 117 8.84 21.13 -11.50
CA ARG A 117 7.83 20.63 -10.56
C ARG A 117 6.56 21.47 -10.75
N PRO A 118 5.37 20.85 -10.67
CA PRO A 118 4.13 21.59 -10.61
C PRO A 118 3.95 22.29 -9.25
N LEU A 119 4.99 22.45 -8.42
CA LEU A 119 4.94 23.09 -7.11
C LEU A 119 5.90 24.29 -7.09
N CYS A 120 5.35 25.50 -7.05
CA CYS A 120 6.06 26.75 -6.85
C CYS A 120 6.00 27.18 -5.37
N LYS A 121 6.89 28.08 -4.93
CA LYS A 121 6.82 28.64 -3.56
C LYS A 121 5.96 29.89 -3.54
N CYS A 122 5.11 30.02 -2.51
CA CYS A 122 4.30 31.21 -2.30
C CYS A 122 5.18 32.41 -1.87
N PRO A 123 5.10 33.59 -2.53
CA PRO A 123 5.87 34.77 -2.13
C PRO A 123 5.50 35.33 -0.75
N GLY A 124 4.25 35.13 -0.31
CA GLY A 124 3.75 35.67 0.95
C GLY A 124 4.16 34.89 2.20
N CYS A 125 4.25 33.55 2.10
CA CYS A 125 4.54 32.68 3.26
C CYS A 125 5.62 31.61 3.02
N ASN A 126 6.17 31.52 1.81
CA ASN A 126 7.19 30.56 1.40
C ASN A 126 6.78 29.07 1.40
N ASP A 127 5.49 28.77 1.53
CA ASP A 127 4.95 27.40 1.41
C ASP A 127 4.93 26.88 -0.03
N GLU A 128 4.91 25.55 -0.17
CA GLU A 128 4.79 24.86 -1.45
C GLU A 128 3.34 24.88 -1.96
N VAL A 129 3.13 25.41 -3.16
CA VAL A 129 1.81 25.61 -3.79
C VAL A 129 1.83 25.12 -5.23
N LYS A 130 0.71 24.59 -5.73
CA LYS A 130 0.66 24.06 -7.10
C LYS A 130 0.65 25.17 -8.16
N SER A 131 1.40 24.97 -9.25
CA SER A 131 1.41 25.86 -10.42
C SER A 131 0.02 25.91 -11.04
N GLY A 132 -0.54 27.12 -11.20
CA GLY A 132 -1.89 27.34 -11.72
C GLY A 132 -2.96 27.60 -10.66
N TRP A 133 -2.63 27.49 -9.37
CA TRP A 133 -3.53 27.96 -8.30
C TRP A 133 -3.62 29.49 -8.31
N LYS A 134 -4.83 30.01 -8.03
CA LYS A 134 -5.06 31.46 -7.96
C LYS A 134 -4.63 32.06 -6.62
N PHE A 135 -4.81 31.31 -5.53
CA PHE A 135 -4.54 31.75 -4.17
C PHE A 135 -3.78 30.67 -3.38
N CYS A 136 -2.92 31.09 -2.45
CA CYS A 136 -2.27 30.20 -1.49
C CYS A 136 -3.26 29.76 -0.39
N PRO A 137 -3.40 28.47 -0.06
CA PRO A 137 -4.32 28.03 1.00
C PRO A 137 -3.86 28.40 2.42
N ASN A 138 -2.57 28.65 2.64
CA ASN A 138 -2.04 28.93 3.97
C ASN A 138 -2.12 30.43 4.33
N CYS A 139 -1.83 31.31 3.38
CA CYS A 139 -1.81 32.77 3.62
C CYS A 139 -2.70 33.60 2.69
N ASN A 140 -3.46 32.95 1.80
CA ASN A 140 -4.36 33.59 0.83
C ASN A 140 -3.68 34.53 -0.19
N TYR A 141 -2.35 34.46 -0.34
CA TYR A 141 -1.61 35.26 -1.32
C TYR A 141 -1.94 34.88 -2.77
N THR A 142 -2.05 35.87 -3.66
CA THR A 142 -2.37 35.69 -5.10
C THR A 142 -1.18 35.21 -5.90
N LEU A 143 -1.30 34.07 -6.60
CA LEU A 143 -0.17 33.39 -7.26
C LEU A 143 -0.11 33.59 -8.79
N ASN A 144 -1.08 34.30 -9.39
CA ASN A 144 -1.17 34.48 -10.85
C ASN A 144 -0.67 35.89 -11.30
N PRO A 145 0.31 36.00 -12.20
CA PRO A 145 0.80 37.29 -12.70
C PRO A 145 -0.14 38.03 -13.68
N ASP A 146 -1.22 37.41 -14.16
CA ASP A 146 -2.05 37.98 -15.25
C ASP A 146 -3.37 38.65 -14.83
N SER A 147 -3.59 38.93 -13.54
CA SER A 147 -4.74 39.75 -13.12
C SER A 147 -4.29 41.16 -12.67
N PRO A 148 -4.57 42.22 -13.43
CA PRO A 148 -4.35 43.58 -12.96
C PRO A 148 -5.40 43.97 -11.90
N SER A 149 -4.94 44.65 -10.84
CA SER A 149 -5.71 45.28 -9.74
C SER A 149 -6.20 44.30 -8.67
N SER A 150 -6.09 44.49 -7.35
CA SER A 150 -5.73 45.58 -6.42
C SER A 150 -5.49 44.85 -5.06
N VAL A 151 -4.61 45.25 -4.15
CA VAL A 151 -4.75 46.41 -3.26
C VAL A 151 -3.35 46.82 -2.79
N ALA A 152 -2.95 48.01 -3.20
CA ALA A 152 -2.06 48.86 -2.43
C ALA A 152 -2.79 49.18 -1.11
N GLY A 153 -2.29 48.62 -0.02
CA GLY A 153 -2.57 49.12 1.33
C GLY A 153 -1.40 50.00 1.74
N ASP A 154 -1.33 51.20 1.16
CA ASP A 154 -0.41 52.24 1.63
C ASP A 154 -0.85 52.69 3.03
N ASN A 155 0.16 52.87 3.89
CA ASN A 155 0.06 53.33 5.27
C ASN A 155 -0.68 54.67 5.41
N ALA A 156 -1.44 54.83 6.50
CA ALA A 156 -1.74 56.14 7.06
C ALA A 156 -1.85 56.06 8.59
N GLU A 157 -0.74 56.42 9.23
CA GLU A 157 -0.66 56.91 10.60
C GLU A 157 -1.48 58.19 10.78
N LYS A 158 -2.25 58.33 11.87
CA LYS A 158 -2.22 59.56 12.69
C LYS A 158 -2.94 59.43 14.04
N PRO A 159 -2.54 60.25 15.03
CA PRO A 159 -2.84 60.13 16.45
C PRO A 159 -4.05 60.95 16.91
N ALA A 160 -4.53 60.63 18.11
CA ALA A 160 -4.95 61.57 19.17
C ALA A 160 -4.83 60.86 20.52
#